data_AF-A0A932JKP5-F1
#
_entry.id   AF-A0A932JKP5-F1
#
_cell.length_a   1.000
_cell.length_b   1.000
_cell.length_c   1.000
_cell.angle_alpha   90.00
_cell.angle_beta   90.00
_cell.angle_gamma   90.00
#
_symmetry.space_group_name_H-M   'P 1'
#
loop_
_entity.id
_entity.type
_entity.pdbx_description
1 polymer ?
#
loop_
_entity_poly.entity_id
_entity_poly.type
_entity_poly.pdbx_seq_one_letter_code
_entity_poly.pdbx_strand_id
1 'polypeptide(L)'
;MDGKGDRKLPFGIQAQDTQNIFYHKRGLIDSTVLPQAQVVEKYKYTARKWLDSLSATKGTNELFRQKLKFDFTGNIVKQTTKHLADAELVLDYDYDKINRLKTWSSTGFSVLTGERYYYDKVGNRTLKYIYDYSPFLSDSLEYEYDNGNNQLTGFSKTEHSADTFSYSRLITTTNRYTGDGALQIRQHKDVIQNFLYTHTSVTRDVFGYGYNGLLKKFGQSYWGKSGNLEDDCFMDTTAAPQWQWEYRYNAGGERESKRHVADPWNGAYSGHTHLWTYYLLGGSKQQLAVYNGRETTETNACSDTGHRVHFYPTEYLTYGNGMSALITTRPDSTHEYKIVDHLGSTRVVLNDTGRIISSMDFEPFGKVYAQGESYTMDENYKQRDWENLTPQLSDEAGIDRSKIDVAYSESMESNHVTIPRDGQNPLIIMNRGGYENVDESNLNNARSSIQHEKKHATEAVAGKIKSTEPAKGVAESEVRAVNHQKSHPSWKNTSDSYKAFVNKYKSDNEKIIKDIEKIEKETGGK
;
A
#
# COMPACT_ATOMS: atom_id res chain seq x y z
N MET A 1 -44.90 22.03 -4.79
CA MET A 1 -44.12 21.50 -3.66
C MET A 1 -45.13 20.94 -2.69
N ASP A 2 -45.32 19.62 -2.71
CA ASP A 2 -46.29 18.95 -1.85
C ASP A 2 -45.57 17.81 -1.11
N GLY A 3 -45.55 17.92 0.21
CA GLY A 3 -44.72 17.14 1.12
C GLY A 3 -45.34 15.80 1.47
N LYS A 4 -45.36 14.86 0.52
CA LYS A 4 -45.78 13.46 0.76
C LYS A 4 -44.96 12.46 -0.05
N GLY A 5 -43.66 12.47 0.16
CA GLY A 5 -42.79 11.36 -0.21
C GLY A 5 -41.94 11.03 0.99
N ASP A 6 -42.28 9.95 1.70
CA ASP A 6 -41.38 9.26 2.62
C ASP A 6 -40.16 8.82 1.80
N ARG A 7 -39.19 9.72 1.65
CA ARG A 7 -37.84 9.36 1.25
C ARG A 7 -37.24 8.66 2.45
N LYS A 8 -37.54 7.37 2.58
CA LYS A 8 -36.65 6.47 3.28
C LYS A 8 -35.28 6.67 2.62
N LEU A 9 -34.39 7.33 3.34
CA LEU A 9 -32.95 7.20 3.07
C LEU A 9 -32.68 5.69 2.92
N PRO A 10 -31.75 5.26 2.05
CA PRO A 10 -31.53 3.84 1.74
C PRO A 10 -30.96 3.02 2.92
N PHE A 11 -31.13 3.50 4.15
CA PHE A 11 -31.00 2.73 5.38
C PHE A 11 -32.19 1.77 5.52
N GLY A 12 -32.30 0.82 4.58
CA GLY A 12 -33.14 -0.35 4.78
C GLY A 12 -32.63 -1.09 6.00
N ILE A 13 -33.47 -1.19 7.04
CA ILE A 13 -33.30 -1.98 8.27
C ILE A 13 -31.82 -2.23 8.59
N GLN A 14 -31.09 -1.18 8.98
CA GLN A 14 -29.79 -1.37 9.62
C GLN A 14 -30.08 -2.20 10.87
N ALA A 15 -29.70 -3.47 10.86
CA ALA A 15 -29.38 -4.14 12.11
C ALA A 15 -28.49 -3.15 12.86
N GLN A 16 -28.87 -2.79 14.08
CA GLN A 16 -28.01 -1.98 14.93
C GLN A 16 -26.77 -2.85 15.20
N ASP A 17 -25.77 -2.73 14.35
CA ASP A 17 -24.49 -3.39 14.53
C ASP A 17 -23.85 -2.75 15.75
N THR A 18 -24.05 -3.43 16.87
CA THR A 18 -23.85 -2.91 18.20
C THR A 18 -22.64 -3.59 18.79
N GLN A 19 -21.61 -2.79 19.02
CA GLN A 19 -20.54 -3.19 19.92
C GLN A 19 -21.07 -3.07 21.35
N ASN A 20 -21.10 -4.18 22.07
CA ASN A 20 -21.44 -4.16 23.50
C ASN A 20 -20.16 -4.00 24.31
N ILE A 21 -20.16 -3.08 25.27
CA ILE A 21 -18.99 -2.77 26.09
C ILE A 21 -19.33 -2.95 27.56
N PHE A 22 -18.55 -3.78 28.23
CA PHE A 22 -18.71 -4.10 29.64
C PHE A 22 -17.56 -3.50 30.44
N TYR A 23 -17.84 -3.05 31.66
CA TYR A 23 -16.87 -2.37 32.50
C TYR A 23 -16.69 -3.10 33.84
N HIS A 24 -15.45 -3.14 34.31
CA HIS A 24 -15.16 -3.54 35.68
C HIS A 24 -15.72 -2.49 36.66
N LYS A 25 -15.92 -2.88 37.93
CA LYS A 25 -16.20 -1.98 39.06
C LYS A 25 -15.21 -0.80 39.24
N ARG A 26 -14.08 -0.82 38.53
CA ARG A 26 -13.03 0.22 38.55
C ARG A 26 -13.19 1.26 37.43
N GLY A 27 -14.23 1.12 36.58
CA GLY A 27 -14.48 1.97 35.42
C GLY A 27 -13.62 1.67 34.19
N LEU A 28 -12.83 0.59 34.21
CA LEU A 28 -12.03 0.14 33.06
C LEU A 28 -12.85 -0.84 32.22
N ILE A 29 -12.63 -0.85 30.90
CA ILE A 29 -13.30 -1.79 29.99
C ILE A 29 -12.88 -3.21 30.38
N ASP A 30 -13.83 -4.07 30.69
CA ASP A 30 -13.58 -5.48 31.01
C ASP A 30 -13.60 -6.33 29.73
N SER A 31 -14.60 -6.12 28.90
CA SER A 31 -14.74 -6.79 27.61
C SER A 31 -15.54 -5.98 26.61
N THR A 32 -15.28 -6.24 25.33
CA THR A 32 -16.13 -5.81 24.21
C THR A 32 -16.66 -7.06 23.50
N VAL A 33 -17.88 -6.98 22.99
CA VAL A 33 -18.49 -8.03 22.19
C VAL A 33 -18.88 -7.44 20.86
N LEU A 34 -18.49 -8.14 19.78
CA LEU A 34 -18.90 -7.91 18.40
C LEU A 34 -19.87 -9.04 18.03
N PRO A 35 -21.18 -8.89 18.28
CA PRO A 35 -22.14 -10.00 18.22
C PRO A 35 -22.21 -10.65 16.84
N GLN A 36 -22.19 -9.84 15.78
CA GLN A 36 -22.25 -10.27 14.38
C GLN A 36 -21.07 -11.18 14.03
N ALA A 37 -19.85 -10.70 14.30
CA ALA A 37 -18.62 -11.48 14.11
C ALA A 37 -18.45 -12.62 15.14
N GLN A 38 -19.30 -12.67 16.17
CA GLN A 38 -19.23 -13.60 17.30
C GLN A 38 -17.87 -13.56 18.03
N VAL A 39 -17.31 -12.35 18.15
CA VAL A 39 -16.02 -12.12 18.79
C VAL A 39 -16.19 -11.44 20.13
N VAL A 40 -15.42 -11.90 21.11
CA VAL A 40 -15.29 -11.28 22.42
C VAL A 40 -13.85 -10.85 22.61
N GLU A 41 -13.63 -9.57 22.88
CA GLU A 41 -12.35 -9.05 23.34
C GLU A 41 -12.38 -8.92 24.86
N LYS A 42 -11.32 -9.35 25.54
CA LYS A 42 -11.18 -9.26 27.00
C LYS A 42 -9.93 -8.49 27.33
N TYR A 43 -10.02 -7.65 28.35
CA TYR A 43 -8.94 -6.78 28.80
C TYR A 43 -8.61 -7.09 30.25
N LYS A 44 -7.32 -7.15 30.57
CA LYS A 44 -6.82 -7.34 31.93
C LYS A 44 -5.89 -6.20 32.29
N TYR A 45 -5.92 -5.79 33.54
CA TYR A 45 -5.15 -4.66 34.03
C TYR A 45 -4.38 -5.01 35.28
N THR A 46 -3.21 -4.42 35.43
CA THR A 46 -2.41 -4.48 36.65
C THR A 46 -3.13 -3.81 37.82
N ALA A 47 -2.57 -3.95 39.04
CA ALA A 47 -3.03 -3.22 40.21
C ALA A 47 -2.95 -1.69 40.01
N ARG A 48 -2.00 -1.21 39.19
CA ARG A 48 -1.83 0.20 38.81
C ARG A 48 -2.77 0.67 37.70
N LYS A 49 -3.68 -0.19 37.25
CA LYS A 49 -4.63 0.07 36.15
C LYS A 49 -4.00 0.19 34.75
N TRP A 50 -2.74 -0.21 34.58
CA TRP A 50 -2.16 -0.36 33.24
C TRP A 50 -2.70 -1.60 32.55
N LEU A 51 -2.97 -1.52 31.25
CA LEU A 51 -3.42 -2.67 30.45
C LEU A 51 -2.29 -3.71 30.40
N ASP A 52 -2.53 -4.86 31.01
CA ASP A 52 -1.57 -5.98 31.12
C ASP A 52 -1.70 -6.92 29.93
N SER A 53 -2.93 -7.20 29.50
CA SER A 53 -3.17 -8.04 28.32
C SER A 53 -4.52 -7.76 27.69
N LEU A 54 -4.63 -7.98 26.39
CA LEU A 54 -5.89 -8.07 25.68
C LEU A 54 -5.93 -9.35 24.84
N SER A 55 -7.11 -9.94 24.67
CA SER A 55 -7.30 -11.13 23.84
C SER A 55 -8.65 -11.07 23.13
N ALA A 56 -8.66 -11.32 21.83
CA ALA A 56 -9.85 -11.44 21.01
C ALA A 56 -10.10 -12.92 20.65
N THR A 57 -11.28 -13.42 20.97
CA THR A 57 -11.64 -14.84 20.78
C THR A 57 -12.97 -15.00 20.05
N LYS A 58 -13.05 -16.02 19.20
CA LYS A 58 -14.30 -16.50 18.59
C LYS A 58 -14.52 -17.96 19.00
N GLY A 59 -15.49 -18.19 19.88
CA GLY A 59 -15.64 -19.48 20.54
C GLY A 59 -14.35 -19.84 21.30
N THR A 60 -13.71 -20.96 20.94
CA THR A 60 -12.43 -21.40 21.52
C THR A 60 -11.20 -20.92 20.76
N ASN A 61 -11.37 -20.29 19.60
CA ASN A 61 -10.27 -19.84 18.77
C ASN A 61 -9.83 -18.45 19.22
N GLU A 62 -8.56 -18.31 19.60
CA GLU A 62 -7.94 -17.03 19.86
C GLU A 62 -7.48 -16.40 18.53
N LEU A 63 -8.12 -15.31 18.15
CA LEU A 63 -7.86 -14.60 16.90
C LEU A 63 -6.62 -13.70 17.04
N PHE A 64 -6.51 -13.05 18.19
CA PHE A 64 -5.40 -12.17 18.53
C PHE A 64 -5.21 -12.14 20.05
N ARG A 65 -3.96 -12.03 20.49
CA ARG A 65 -3.61 -11.73 21.88
C ARG A 65 -2.42 -10.78 21.92
N GLN A 66 -2.48 -9.84 22.87
CA GLN A 66 -1.34 -9.01 23.28
C GLN A 66 -1.12 -9.14 24.80
N LYS A 67 0.14 -9.24 25.21
CA LYS A 67 0.58 -9.09 26.61
C LYS A 67 1.65 -8.00 26.68
N LEU A 68 1.57 -7.17 27.72
CA LEU A 68 2.44 -6.03 27.93
C LEU A 68 3.12 -6.16 29.30
N LYS A 69 4.44 -6.02 29.31
CA LYS A 69 5.21 -5.93 30.55
C LYS A 69 5.74 -4.53 30.70
N PHE A 70 5.63 -3.99 31.90
CA PHE A 70 6.04 -2.63 32.22
C PHE A 70 7.25 -2.61 33.15
N ASP A 71 8.05 -1.56 33.05
CA ASP A 71 8.97 -1.19 34.13
C ASP A 71 8.25 -0.46 35.28
N PHE A 72 8.99 0.00 36.28
CA PHE A 72 8.42 0.66 37.44
C PHE A 72 7.84 2.06 37.14
N THR A 73 8.30 2.70 36.05
CA THR A 73 7.82 4.01 35.55
C THR A 73 6.60 3.89 34.66
N GLY A 74 6.34 2.72 34.09
CA GLY A 74 5.20 2.45 33.20
C GLY A 74 5.56 2.43 31.72
N ASN A 75 6.83 2.37 31.35
CA ASN A 75 7.22 2.09 29.97
C ASN A 75 7.02 0.61 29.67
N ILE A 76 6.59 0.28 28.46
CA ILE A 76 6.44 -1.11 28.00
C ILE A 76 7.83 -1.64 27.67
N VAL A 77 8.37 -2.55 28.48
CA VAL A 77 9.68 -3.18 28.25
C VAL A 77 9.61 -4.46 27.44
N LYS A 78 8.41 -5.06 27.34
CA LYS A 78 8.15 -6.23 26.48
C LYS A 78 6.71 -6.25 26.01
N GLN A 79 6.53 -6.50 24.72
CA GLN A 79 5.25 -6.77 24.09
C GLN A 79 5.29 -8.17 23.49
N THR A 80 4.24 -8.96 23.73
CA THR A 80 4.08 -10.27 23.13
C THR A 80 2.76 -10.32 22.40
N THR A 81 2.79 -10.52 21.09
CA THR A 81 1.61 -10.65 20.24
C THR A 81 1.52 -12.04 19.63
N LYS A 82 0.29 -12.50 19.41
CA LYS A 82 0.02 -13.75 18.70
C LYS A 82 -1.26 -13.63 17.91
N HIS A 83 -1.19 -13.89 16.61
CA HIS A 83 -2.35 -14.04 15.73
C HIS A 83 -2.74 -15.51 15.62
N LEU A 84 -3.96 -15.77 15.12
CA LEU A 84 -4.40 -17.13 14.83
C LEU A 84 -3.46 -17.80 13.81
N ALA A 85 -3.03 -19.03 14.10
CA ALA A 85 -2.13 -19.84 13.27
C ALA A 85 -0.67 -19.33 13.14
N ASP A 86 -0.37 -18.12 13.57
CA ASP A 86 0.99 -17.56 13.53
C ASP A 86 1.82 -17.92 14.77
N ALA A 87 3.14 -17.84 14.60
CA ALA A 87 4.07 -17.89 15.71
C ALA A 87 3.88 -16.66 16.62
N GLU A 88 4.26 -16.81 17.89
CA GLU A 88 4.23 -15.70 18.83
C GLU A 88 5.37 -14.72 18.52
N LEU A 89 5.04 -13.44 18.33
CA LEU A 89 6.00 -12.36 18.16
C LEU A 89 6.29 -11.73 19.52
N VAL A 90 7.56 -11.60 19.87
CA VAL A 90 8.02 -10.96 21.09
C VAL A 90 8.89 -9.77 20.72
N LEU A 91 8.52 -8.59 21.17
CA LEU A 91 9.30 -7.36 21.03
C LEU A 91 9.80 -6.94 22.41
N ASP A 92 11.10 -6.78 22.55
CA ASP A 92 11.78 -6.23 23.73
C ASP A 92 12.12 -4.75 23.47
N TYR A 93 11.96 -3.90 24.49
CA TYR A 93 12.22 -2.47 24.43
C TYR A 93 13.17 -2.03 25.55
N ASP A 94 14.10 -1.13 25.22
CA ASP A 94 14.98 -0.45 26.17
C ASP A 94 14.83 1.07 26.04
N TYR A 95 14.93 1.76 27.16
CA TYR A 95 14.73 3.19 27.25
C TYR A 95 15.95 3.87 27.85
N ASP A 96 16.16 5.13 27.50
CA ASP A 96 17.15 5.94 28.18
C ASP A 96 16.64 6.49 29.54
N LYS A 97 17.50 7.25 30.23
CA LYS A 97 17.20 7.77 31.58
C LYS A 97 16.02 8.76 31.63
N ILE A 98 15.55 9.26 30.49
CA ILE A 98 14.40 10.16 30.41
C ILE A 98 13.24 9.52 29.63
N ASN A 99 13.20 8.19 29.56
CA ASN A 99 12.12 7.38 28.98
C ASN A 99 11.95 7.55 27.46
N ARG A 100 13.01 7.88 26.71
CA ARG A 100 13.00 7.80 25.24
C ARG A 100 13.38 6.40 24.80
N LEU A 101 12.69 5.86 23.79
CA LEU A 101 12.98 4.54 23.24
C LEU A 101 14.39 4.52 22.66
N LYS A 102 15.27 3.73 23.25
CA LYS A 102 16.68 3.62 22.83
C LYS A 102 16.89 2.43 21.92
N THR A 103 16.21 1.31 22.18
CA THR A 103 16.35 0.08 21.40
C THR A 103 15.01 -0.65 21.37
N TRP A 104 14.70 -1.29 20.26
CA TRP A 104 13.74 -2.38 20.24
C TRP A 104 14.30 -3.57 19.46
N SER A 105 13.85 -4.79 19.78
CA SER A 105 14.25 -5.99 19.06
C SER A 105 13.24 -7.12 19.15
N SER A 106 13.13 -7.91 18.08
CA SER A 106 12.37 -9.17 18.08
C SER A 106 13.19 -10.41 18.47
N THR A 107 14.50 -10.24 18.71
CA THR A 107 15.44 -11.32 19.09
C THR A 107 16.07 -11.08 20.47
N GLY A 108 15.47 -10.20 21.26
CA GLY A 108 15.98 -9.78 22.57
C GLY A 108 17.17 -8.82 22.48
N PHE A 109 17.89 -8.61 23.59
CA PHE A 109 18.92 -7.57 23.68
C PHE A 109 20.21 -7.83 22.90
N SER A 110 20.36 -9.01 22.27
CA SER A 110 21.42 -9.25 21.29
C SER A 110 21.21 -8.46 19.98
N VAL A 111 20.00 -7.92 19.75
CA VAL A 111 19.57 -7.12 18.59
C VAL A 111 20.09 -7.68 17.27
N LEU A 112 19.69 -8.91 16.93
CA LEU A 112 19.93 -9.45 15.58
C LEU A 112 18.89 -8.91 14.58
N THR A 113 17.71 -8.58 15.07
CA THR A 113 16.61 -7.97 14.31
C THR A 113 15.99 -6.86 15.16
N GLY A 114 15.99 -5.64 14.66
CA GLY A 114 15.47 -4.47 15.39
C GLY A 114 16.28 -3.20 15.16
N GLU A 115 16.12 -2.22 16.03
CA GLU A 115 16.69 -0.89 15.81
C GLU A 115 17.25 -0.28 17.10
N ARG A 116 18.26 0.58 16.93
CA ARG A 116 18.80 1.42 18.00
C ARG A 116 18.73 2.89 17.61
N TYR A 117 18.36 3.74 18.56
CA TYR A 117 18.23 5.16 18.36
C TYR A 117 19.15 5.94 19.30
N TYR A 118 19.66 7.05 18.79
CA TYR A 118 20.42 8.02 19.54
C TYR A 118 19.75 9.37 19.41
N TYR A 119 19.90 10.16 20.47
CA TYR A 119 19.25 11.44 20.57
C TYR A 119 20.24 12.50 21.04
N ASP A 120 19.99 13.74 20.63
CA ASP A 120 20.65 14.89 21.21
C ASP A 120 20.10 15.21 22.62
N LYS A 121 20.59 16.32 23.19
CA LYS A 121 20.21 16.79 24.53
C LYS A 121 18.78 17.33 24.61
N VAL A 122 18.18 17.72 23.48
CA VAL A 122 16.85 18.36 23.45
C VAL A 122 15.74 17.42 22.98
N GLY A 123 16.08 16.20 22.55
CA GLY A 123 15.10 15.17 22.20
C GLY A 123 15.08 14.75 20.75
N ASN A 124 15.87 15.38 19.88
CA ASN A 124 15.89 15.05 18.46
C ASN A 124 16.68 13.76 18.24
N ARG A 125 16.20 12.88 17.37
CA ARG A 125 16.90 11.64 17.01
C ARG A 125 18.05 12.00 16.08
N THR A 126 19.28 11.73 16.46
CA THR A 126 20.48 12.06 15.65
C THR A 126 20.98 10.89 14.81
N LEU A 127 20.70 9.66 15.25
CA LEU A 127 21.17 8.45 14.57
C LEU A 127 20.19 7.29 14.81
N LYS A 128 20.03 6.45 13.79
CA LYS A 128 19.29 5.19 13.84
C LYS A 128 20.15 4.08 13.21
N TYR A 129 20.23 2.95 13.89
CA TYR A 129 20.84 1.72 13.37
C TYR A 129 19.78 0.65 13.18
N ILE A 130 19.82 -0.05 12.04
CA ILE A 130 18.90 -1.13 11.67
C ILE A 130 19.69 -2.44 11.58
N TYR A 131 19.15 -3.48 12.21
CA TYR A 131 19.69 -4.84 12.20
C TYR A 131 18.65 -5.78 11.58
N ASP A 132 19.09 -6.60 10.63
CA ASP A 132 18.24 -7.57 9.94
C ASP A 132 18.87 -8.97 9.96
N TYR A 133 18.38 -9.80 10.90
CA TYR A 133 18.85 -11.16 11.20
C TYR A 133 20.38 -11.32 11.29
N SER A 134 21.09 -10.28 11.72
CA SER A 134 22.55 -10.23 11.69
C SER A 134 23.07 -9.37 12.85
N PRO A 135 24.22 -9.73 13.47
CA PRO A 135 24.89 -8.86 14.43
C PRO A 135 25.56 -7.66 13.74
N PHE A 136 25.67 -7.68 12.41
CA PHE A 136 26.20 -6.57 11.61
C PHE A 136 25.08 -5.59 11.27
N LEU A 137 25.46 -4.31 11.19
CA LEU A 137 24.57 -3.24 10.78
C LEU A 137 24.11 -3.46 9.34
N SER A 138 22.78 -3.51 9.13
CA SER A 138 22.21 -3.50 7.78
C SER A 138 22.26 -2.08 7.23
N ASP A 139 21.62 -1.15 7.97
CA ASP A 139 21.50 0.24 7.55
C ASP A 139 21.78 1.19 8.71
N SER A 140 22.31 2.37 8.40
CA SER A 140 22.34 3.52 9.30
C SER A 140 21.62 4.72 8.71
N LEU A 141 20.90 5.46 9.56
CA LEU A 141 20.35 6.77 9.23
C LEU A 141 20.92 7.83 10.15
N GLU A 142 21.51 8.87 9.59
CA GLU A 142 22.02 10.05 10.30
C GLU A 142 21.11 11.23 10.04
N TYR A 143 20.74 11.95 11.10
CA TYR A 143 19.78 13.05 11.04
C TYR A 143 20.45 14.39 11.36
N GLU A 144 20.13 15.40 10.57
CA GLU A 144 20.66 16.75 10.68
C GLU A 144 19.56 17.73 11.06
N TYR A 145 19.87 18.66 11.95
CA TYR A 145 18.93 19.65 12.46
C TYR A 145 19.52 21.05 12.35
N ASP A 146 18.64 22.05 12.21
CA ASP A 146 19.06 23.45 12.15
C ASP A 146 19.55 23.95 13.52
N ASN A 147 20.46 24.92 13.51
CA ASN A 147 21.02 25.47 14.74
C ASN A 147 20.01 26.38 15.43
N GLY A 148 19.51 25.93 16.60
CA GLY A 148 18.65 26.75 17.46
C GLY A 148 17.14 26.49 17.30
N ASN A 149 16.75 25.55 16.44
CA ASN A 149 15.38 25.01 16.41
C ASN A 149 15.42 23.49 16.19
N ASN A 150 14.33 22.78 16.50
CA ASN A 150 14.28 21.31 16.38
C ASN A 150 13.87 20.84 14.97
N GLN A 151 14.10 21.65 13.93
CA GLN A 151 13.70 21.30 12.57
C GLN A 151 14.74 20.38 11.92
N LEU A 152 14.27 19.25 11.37
CA LEU A 152 15.09 18.28 10.67
C LEU A 152 15.46 18.82 9.29
N THR A 153 16.67 19.34 9.10
CA THR A 153 17.15 19.90 7.82
C THR A 153 17.52 18.84 6.80
N GLY A 154 17.85 17.63 7.26
CA GLY A 154 18.16 16.54 6.37
C GLY A 154 18.40 15.22 7.09
N PHE A 155 18.55 14.15 6.32
CA PHE A 155 19.08 12.90 6.81
C PHE A 155 19.72 12.11 5.67
N SER A 156 20.69 11.26 6.00
CA SER A 156 21.29 10.31 5.07
C SER A 156 20.99 8.88 5.52
N LYS A 157 20.72 7.97 4.58
CA LYS A 157 20.63 6.52 4.82
C LYS A 157 21.72 5.84 4.00
N THR A 158 22.52 5.02 4.66
CA THR A 158 23.50 4.15 4.02
C THR A 158 23.01 2.72 4.16
N GLU A 159 22.83 2.03 3.03
CA GLU A 159 22.49 0.60 3.00
C GLU A 159 23.75 -0.22 2.73
N HIS A 160 23.98 -1.24 3.56
CA HIS A 160 25.09 -2.18 3.37
C HIS A 160 24.54 -3.53 2.86
N SER A 161 24.77 -3.83 1.58
CA SER A 161 24.50 -5.18 1.05
C SER A 161 25.47 -6.19 1.66
N ALA A 162 24.93 -7.26 2.26
CA ALA A 162 25.68 -8.40 2.76
C ALA A 162 26.10 -9.38 1.65
N ASP A 163 25.61 -9.22 0.41
CA ASP A 163 25.80 -10.18 -0.68
C ASP A 163 26.79 -9.71 -1.77
N THR A 164 27.42 -10.73 -2.38
CA THR A 164 28.54 -10.78 -3.34
C THR A 164 28.56 -9.78 -4.51
N PHE A 165 27.50 -9.01 -4.76
CA PHE A 165 27.47 -7.92 -5.74
C PHE A 165 27.49 -6.59 -4.99
N SER A 166 28.68 -6.13 -4.61
CA SER A 166 28.91 -4.90 -3.83
C SER A 166 28.33 -3.68 -4.54
N TYR A 167 27.08 -3.33 -4.24
CA TYR A 167 26.54 -2.01 -4.50
C TYR A 167 26.52 -1.21 -3.19
N SER A 168 26.83 0.07 -3.30
CA SER A 168 26.57 1.04 -2.24
C SER A 168 25.35 1.84 -2.64
N ARG A 169 24.36 1.94 -1.75
CA ARG A 169 23.23 2.84 -1.91
C ARG A 169 23.28 3.90 -0.84
N LEU A 170 23.31 5.16 -1.29
CA LEU A 170 23.25 6.34 -0.44
C LEU A 170 21.99 7.11 -0.78
N ILE A 171 21.14 7.26 0.21
CA ILE A 171 19.94 8.08 0.12
C ILE A 171 20.17 9.33 0.96
N THR A 172 19.97 10.50 0.39
CA THR A 172 20.04 11.77 1.11
C THR A 172 18.73 12.53 0.98
N THR A 173 18.17 12.99 2.09
CA THR A 173 17.00 13.85 2.10
C THR A 173 17.38 15.22 2.66
N THR A 174 16.89 16.28 2.02
CA THR A 174 17.00 17.66 2.50
C THR A 174 15.62 18.27 2.64
N ASN A 175 15.42 19.04 3.69
CA ASN A 175 14.16 19.69 4.03
C ASN A 175 14.36 21.20 4.10
N ARG A 176 13.34 21.94 3.69
CA ARG A 176 13.26 23.39 3.90
C ARG A 176 11.91 23.73 4.49
N TYR A 177 11.89 24.74 5.34
CA TYR A 177 10.71 25.13 6.11
C TYR A 177 10.28 26.54 5.74
N THR A 178 8.99 26.83 5.89
CA THR A 178 8.45 28.18 5.88
C THR A 178 8.88 28.95 7.13
N GLY A 179 8.70 30.28 7.14
CA GLY A 179 9.10 31.11 8.29
C GLY A 179 8.33 30.81 9.60
N ASP A 180 7.16 30.20 9.51
CA ASP A 180 6.36 29.69 10.63
C ASP A 180 6.66 28.22 10.98
N GLY A 181 7.59 27.59 10.26
CA GLY A 181 8.16 26.29 10.59
C GLY A 181 7.46 25.06 9.99
N ALA A 182 6.54 25.25 9.04
CA ALA A 182 5.94 24.14 8.28
C ALA A 182 6.91 23.64 7.19
N LEU A 183 6.94 22.33 6.93
CA LEU A 183 7.83 21.74 5.91
C LEU A 183 7.41 22.21 4.52
N GLN A 184 8.21 23.02 3.84
CA GLN A 184 7.88 23.59 2.53
C GLN A 184 8.36 22.71 1.38
N ILE A 185 9.56 22.16 1.50
CA ILE A 185 10.21 21.35 0.46
C ILE A 185 10.85 20.16 1.14
N ARG A 186 10.68 18.98 0.54
CA ARG A 186 11.49 17.80 0.83
C ARG A 186 12.08 17.29 -0.46
N GLN A 187 13.40 17.13 -0.51
CA GLN A 187 14.10 16.64 -1.68
C GLN A 187 14.91 15.41 -1.29
N HIS A 188 14.64 14.30 -1.96
CA HIS A 188 15.26 13.01 -1.76
C HIS A 188 16.13 12.67 -2.97
N LYS A 189 17.41 12.42 -2.77
CA LYS A 189 18.37 11.94 -3.77
C LYS A 189 18.75 10.51 -3.43
N ASP A 190 18.52 9.59 -4.34
CA ASP A 190 18.92 8.18 -4.24
C ASP A 190 20.05 7.93 -5.24
N VAL A 191 21.19 7.46 -4.74
CA VAL A 191 22.37 7.12 -5.52
C VAL A 191 22.69 5.65 -5.30
N ILE A 192 22.53 4.86 -6.35
CA ILE A 192 22.90 3.45 -6.37
C ILE A 192 24.16 3.33 -7.24
N GLN A 193 25.24 2.85 -6.63
CA GLN A 193 26.51 2.66 -7.31
C GLN A 193 26.93 1.19 -7.24
N ASN A 194 27.27 0.60 -8.38
CA ASN A 194 27.94 -0.68 -8.49
C ASN A 194 29.11 -0.54 -9.50
N PHE A 195 29.94 -1.57 -9.67
CA PHE A 195 31.11 -1.55 -10.54
C PHE A 195 30.80 -1.21 -12.02
N LEU A 196 29.56 -1.43 -12.48
CA LEU A 196 29.19 -1.31 -13.89
C LEU A 196 28.41 -0.04 -14.26
N TYR A 197 27.72 0.59 -13.29
CA TYR A 197 26.88 1.77 -13.56
C TYR A 197 26.57 2.53 -12.27
N THR A 198 26.20 3.81 -12.43
CA THR A 198 25.59 4.61 -11.36
C THR A 198 24.17 4.99 -11.77
N HIS A 199 23.22 4.77 -10.88
CA HIS A 199 21.86 5.26 -11.02
C HIS A 199 21.63 6.37 -10.00
N THR A 200 21.15 7.51 -10.49
CA THR A 200 20.79 8.65 -9.65
C THR A 200 19.34 9.01 -9.91
N SER A 201 18.55 9.09 -8.86
CA SER A 201 17.20 9.64 -8.92
C SER A 201 17.00 10.72 -7.88
N VAL A 202 16.13 11.68 -8.20
CA VAL A 202 15.72 12.74 -7.30
C VAL A 202 14.21 12.82 -7.29
N THR A 203 13.62 12.77 -6.10
CA THR A 203 12.22 13.13 -5.86
C THR A 203 12.19 14.46 -5.14
N ARG A 204 11.35 15.39 -5.59
CA ARG A 204 11.09 16.66 -4.90
C ARG A 204 9.62 16.80 -4.59
N ASP A 205 9.35 16.95 -3.30
CA ASP A 205 8.04 17.24 -2.76
C ASP A 205 7.94 18.73 -2.40
N VAL A 206 6.79 19.31 -2.68
CA VAL A 206 6.44 20.71 -2.40
C VAL A 206 5.14 20.74 -1.62
N PHE A 207 5.15 21.44 -0.49
CA PHE A 207 4.01 21.54 0.41
C PHE A 207 3.54 22.99 0.46
N GLY A 208 2.24 23.19 0.26
CA GLY A 208 1.58 24.48 0.34
C GLY A 208 0.52 24.47 1.44
N TYR A 209 0.60 25.42 2.36
CA TYR A 209 -0.27 25.50 3.53
C TYR A 209 -1.29 26.64 3.40
N GLY A 210 -2.44 26.47 4.04
CA GLY A 210 -3.39 27.55 4.26
C GLY A 210 -2.96 28.45 5.41
N TYR A 211 -3.66 29.58 5.60
CA TYR A 211 -3.45 30.50 6.73
C TYR A 211 -3.62 29.85 8.11
N ASN A 212 -4.28 28.70 8.17
CA ASN A 212 -4.53 27.91 9.37
C ASN A 212 -3.48 26.81 9.60
N GLY A 213 -2.36 26.82 8.86
CA GLY A 213 -1.29 25.83 9.00
C GLY A 213 -1.61 24.44 8.45
N LEU A 214 -2.79 24.24 7.84
CA LEU A 214 -3.18 22.96 7.26
C LEU A 214 -2.68 22.84 5.81
N LEU A 215 -2.20 21.65 5.44
CA LEU A 215 -1.67 21.34 4.11
C LEU A 215 -2.79 21.47 3.07
N LYS A 216 -2.75 22.48 2.21
CA LYS A 216 -3.73 22.70 1.13
C LYS A 216 -3.28 22.17 -0.22
N LYS A 217 -1.98 22.11 -0.47
CA LYS A 217 -1.41 21.62 -1.73
C LYS A 217 -0.22 20.73 -1.44
N PHE A 218 -0.12 19.64 -2.17
CA PHE A 218 1.06 18.79 -2.20
C PHE A 218 1.43 18.56 -3.66
N GLY A 219 2.69 18.77 -4.01
CA GLY A 219 3.18 18.49 -5.34
C GLY A 219 4.42 17.62 -5.29
N GLN A 220 4.57 16.74 -6.26
CA GLN A 220 5.75 15.90 -6.41
C GLN A 220 6.30 16.00 -7.83
N SER A 221 7.61 15.92 -7.94
CA SER A 221 8.32 15.70 -9.20
C SER A 221 9.41 14.64 -9.03
N TYR A 222 9.66 13.90 -10.10
CA TYR A 222 10.66 12.85 -10.17
C TYR A 222 11.59 13.06 -11.37
N TRP A 223 12.88 12.90 -11.14
CA TRP A 223 13.91 12.91 -12.17
C TRP A 223 14.86 11.74 -11.94
N GLY A 224 14.94 10.81 -12.88
CA GLY A 224 15.84 9.66 -12.80
C GLY A 224 16.74 9.57 -14.04
N LYS A 225 17.97 9.09 -13.84
CA LYS A 225 18.90 8.80 -14.93
C LYS A 225 19.72 7.55 -14.60
N SER A 226 19.99 6.74 -15.61
CA SER A 226 20.91 5.61 -15.56
C SER A 226 22.00 5.80 -16.61
N GLY A 227 23.28 5.64 -16.25
CA GLY A 227 24.38 5.74 -17.22
C GLY A 227 25.77 5.80 -16.60
N ASN A 228 26.80 5.80 -17.46
CA ASN A 228 28.22 5.76 -17.06
C ASN A 228 28.89 7.15 -17.02
N LEU A 229 28.13 8.24 -17.00
CA LEU A 229 28.63 9.61 -17.06
C LEU A 229 28.13 10.42 -15.85
N GLU A 230 29.05 11.08 -15.16
CA GLU A 230 28.91 11.86 -13.90
C GLU A 230 27.97 13.08 -13.97
N ASP A 231 27.14 13.21 -15.01
CA ASP A 231 26.24 14.36 -15.16
C ASP A 231 24.98 14.15 -14.31
N ASP A 232 24.86 14.94 -13.23
CA ASP A 232 23.70 15.05 -12.34
C ASP A 232 22.38 15.20 -13.14
N CYS A 233 21.29 14.64 -12.61
CA CYS A 233 19.95 14.84 -13.15
C CYS A 233 19.62 16.34 -13.21
N PHE A 234 19.26 16.88 -14.37
CA PHE A 234 18.82 18.26 -14.48
C PHE A 234 17.45 18.43 -13.81
N MET A 235 17.43 19.02 -12.62
CA MET A 235 16.20 19.28 -11.88
C MET A 235 15.56 20.58 -12.38
N ASP A 236 14.32 20.49 -12.89
CA ASP A 236 13.51 21.68 -13.08
C ASP A 236 12.78 22.03 -11.78
N THR A 237 13.35 22.97 -11.02
CA THR A 237 12.72 23.46 -9.79
C THR A 237 11.80 24.66 -10.02
N THR A 238 11.65 25.10 -11.27
CA THR A 238 10.89 26.30 -11.64
C THR A 238 9.50 25.97 -12.16
N ALA A 239 9.35 24.86 -12.88
CA ALA A 239 8.05 24.37 -13.29
C ALA A 239 7.18 23.94 -12.11
N ALA A 240 5.87 23.93 -12.35
CA ALA A 240 4.93 23.35 -11.41
C ALA A 240 5.24 21.85 -11.22
N PRO A 241 4.96 21.27 -10.03
CA PRO A 241 5.19 19.86 -9.79
C PRO A 241 4.44 18.97 -10.79
N GLN A 242 5.07 17.86 -11.17
CA GLN A 242 4.54 16.88 -12.12
C GLN A 242 3.20 16.29 -11.65
N TRP A 243 3.15 15.87 -10.39
CA TRP A 243 1.92 15.43 -9.72
C TRP A 243 1.48 16.48 -8.71
N GLN A 244 0.18 16.76 -8.65
CA GLN A 244 -0.36 17.77 -7.74
C GLN A 244 -1.66 17.30 -7.09
N TRP A 245 -1.74 17.54 -5.79
CA TRP A 245 -2.87 17.21 -4.94
C TRP A 245 -3.34 18.47 -4.21
N GLU A 246 -4.65 18.61 -4.05
CA GLU A 246 -5.27 19.67 -3.26
C GLU A 246 -6.16 19.08 -2.16
N TYR A 247 -6.18 19.77 -1.02
CA TYR A 247 -6.93 19.35 0.15
C TYR A 247 -7.85 20.45 0.66
N ARG A 248 -8.98 20.05 1.21
CA ARG A 248 -9.92 20.96 1.89
C ARG A 248 -10.23 20.45 3.28
N TYR A 249 -10.49 21.39 4.18
CA TYR A 249 -10.76 21.11 5.58
C TYR A 249 -11.98 21.90 6.02
N ASN A 250 -12.75 21.32 6.93
CA ASN A 250 -13.84 22.02 7.58
C ASN A 250 -13.32 23.07 8.58
N ALA A 251 -14.23 23.81 9.20
CA ALA A 251 -13.87 24.80 10.22
C ALA A 251 -13.21 24.19 11.48
N GLY A 252 -13.40 22.89 11.74
CA GLY A 252 -12.76 22.14 12.83
C GLY A 252 -11.36 21.63 12.51
N GLY A 253 -10.84 21.87 11.29
CA GLY A 253 -9.53 21.42 10.82
C GLY A 253 -9.49 19.98 10.34
N GLU A 254 -10.64 19.34 10.15
CA GLU A 254 -10.75 17.97 9.66
C GLU A 254 -10.84 17.95 8.15
N ARG A 255 -10.12 17.01 7.52
CA ARG A 255 -10.04 16.92 6.06
C ARG A 255 -11.39 16.49 5.48
N GLU A 256 -11.98 17.35 4.65
CA GLU A 256 -13.24 17.09 3.93
C GLU A 256 -12.98 16.48 2.56
N SER A 257 -11.86 16.85 1.91
CA SER A 257 -11.56 16.31 0.59
C SER A 257 -10.07 16.24 0.30
N LYS A 258 -9.70 15.29 -0.56
CA LYS A 258 -8.41 15.17 -1.23
C LYS A 258 -8.68 15.00 -2.72
N ARG A 259 -8.00 15.76 -3.57
CA ARG A 259 -8.19 15.75 -5.02
C ARG A 259 -6.85 15.75 -5.74
N HIS A 260 -6.70 14.87 -6.72
CA HIS A 260 -5.64 14.94 -7.72
C HIS A 260 -5.99 16.04 -8.73
N VAL A 261 -5.08 16.96 -9.02
CA VAL A 261 -5.35 18.09 -9.94
C VAL A 261 -4.41 18.14 -11.13
N ALA A 262 -3.24 17.51 -11.04
CA ALA A 262 -2.33 17.39 -12.16
C ALA A 262 -1.48 16.14 -12.08
N ASP A 263 -1.19 15.56 -13.25
CA ASP A 263 -0.19 14.52 -13.48
C ASP A 263 0.50 14.72 -14.84
N PRO A 264 1.65 14.07 -15.09
CA PRO A 264 2.41 14.19 -16.34
C PRO A 264 1.66 13.79 -17.61
N TRP A 265 0.58 13.02 -17.49
CA TRP A 265 -0.15 12.46 -18.63
C TRP A 265 -1.47 13.18 -18.89
N ASN A 266 -1.72 14.29 -18.19
CA ASN A 266 -2.86 15.16 -18.43
C ASN A 266 -3.00 15.54 -19.92
N GLY A 267 -4.10 15.09 -20.53
CA GLY A 267 -4.42 15.41 -21.93
C GLY A 267 -3.63 14.63 -22.98
N ALA A 268 -2.74 13.71 -22.58
CA ALA A 268 -1.96 12.90 -23.52
C ALA A 268 -2.80 11.75 -24.13
N TYR A 269 -3.79 11.22 -23.39
CA TYR A 269 -4.66 10.13 -23.84
C TYR A 269 -6.08 10.23 -23.24
N SER A 270 -7.08 9.70 -23.96
CA SER A 270 -8.43 9.48 -23.41
C SER A 270 -8.36 8.39 -22.34
N GLY A 271 -8.80 8.69 -21.10
CA GLY A 271 -8.86 7.71 -20.00
C GLY A 271 -8.11 8.10 -18.73
N HIS A 272 -7.27 9.14 -18.76
CA HIS A 272 -6.66 9.69 -17.56
C HIS A 272 -7.71 10.40 -16.71
N THR A 273 -7.79 10.02 -15.44
CA THR A 273 -8.81 10.53 -14.54
C THR A 273 -8.22 11.01 -13.25
N HIS A 274 -8.71 12.15 -12.78
CA HIS A 274 -8.32 12.65 -11.48
C HIS A 274 -9.10 11.97 -10.38
N LEU A 275 -8.38 11.47 -9.38
CA LEU A 275 -8.95 10.82 -8.23
C LEU A 275 -9.39 11.85 -7.20
N TRP A 276 -10.54 11.58 -6.60
CA TRP A 276 -11.08 12.35 -5.50
C TRP A 276 -11.40 11.43 -4.34
N THR A 277 -11.21 11.93 -3.13
CA THR A 277 -11.75 11.35 -1.91
C THR A 277 -12.47 12.46 -1.16
N TYR A 278 -13.70 12.18 -0.73
CA TYR A 278 -14.50 13.07 0.09
C TYR A 278 -14.90 12.35 1.37
N TYR A 279 -14.74 13.04 2.50
CA TYR A 279 -15.10 12.54 3.81
C TYR A 279 -16.35 13.26 4.29
N LEU A 280 -17.41 12.49 4.53
CA LEU A 280 -18.56 13.00 5.26
C LEU A 280 -18.19 13.06 6.74
N LEU A 281 -18.08 14.26 7.27
CA LEU A 281 -17.66 14.48 8.64
C LEU A 281 -18.87 14.56 9.58
N GLY A 282 -18.75 13.89 10.72
CA GLY A 282 -19.66 13.98 11.85
C GLY A 282 -19.18 14.97 12.91
N GLY A 283 -19.88 14.98 14.05
CA GLY A 283 -19.39 15.66 15.23
C GLY A 283 -18.07 15.06 15.75
N SER A 284 -17.36 15.80 16.59
CA SER A 284 -16.18 15.30 17.31
C SER A 284 -15.07 14.72 16.42
N LYS A 285 -14.88 15.26 15.20
CA LYS A 285 -13.82 14.87 14.26
C LYS A 285 -13.95 13.45 13.69
N GLN A 286 -15.14 12.86 13.74
CA GLN A 286 -15.39 11.55 13.17
C GLN A 286 -15.64 11.64 11.66
N GLN A 287 -15.07 10.72 10.89
CA GLN A 287 -15.45 10.50 9.49
C GLN A 287 -16.57 9.47 9.46
N LEU A 288 -17.76 9.83 9.03
CA LEU A 288 -18.94 8.94 9.01
C LEU A 288 -19.04 8.12 7.72
N ALA A 289 -18.57 8.67 6.62
CA ALA A 289 -18.51 7.96 5.34
C ALA A 289 -17.35 8.48 4.48
N VAL A 290 -16.82 7.60 3.65
CA VAL A 290 -15.82 7.90 2.62
C VAL A 290 -16.47 7.71 1.26
N TYR A 291 -16.27 8.69 0.39
CA TYR A 291 -16.68 8.65 -1.00
C TYR A 291 -15.43 8.78 -1.85
N ASN A 292 -15.30 7.90 -2.84
CA ASN A 292 -14.30 8.09 -3.89
C ASN A 292 -14.97 8.69 -5.12
N GLY A 293 -14.21 9.50 -5.84
CA GLY A 293 -14.63 10.15 -7.05
C GLY A 293 -13.64 9.95 -8.18
N ARG A 294 -14.16 9.84 -9.40
CA ARG A 294 -13.37 9.85 -10.64
C ARG A 294 -13.80 11.03 -11.48
N GLU A 295 -12.86 11.92 -11.75
CA GLU A 295 -13.06 13.03 -12.69
C GLU A 295 -12.72 12.58 -14.11
N THR A 296 -13.67 12.72 -15.02
CA THR A 296 -13.54 12.32 -16.42
C THR A 296 -13.74 13.53 -17.33
N THR A 297 -13.02 13.56 -18.44
CA THR A 297 -13.25 14.45 -19.58
C THR A 297 -14.10 13.80 -20.68
N GLU A 298 -14.71 12.63 -20.39
CA GLU A 298 -15.53 11.89 -21.34
C GLU A 298 -16.81 12.65 -21.72
N THR A 299 -17.04 12.73 -23.02
CA THR A 299 -18.21 13.34 -23.62
C THR A 299 -19.48 12.58 -23.20
N ASN A 300 -20.47 13.26 -22.61
CA ASN A 300 -21.76 12.59 -22.32
C ASN A 300 -22.62 12.41 -23.58
N ALA A 301 -23.77 11.76 -23.41
CA ALA A 301 -24.82 11.62 -24.41
C ALA A 301 -25.34 12.97 -24.98
N CYS A 302 -25.02 14.10 -24.36
CA CYS A 302 -25.38 15.44 -24.79
C CYS A 302 -24.21 16.21 -25.43
N SER A 303 -23.10 15.53 -25.75
CA SER A 303 -21.90 16.11 -26.36
C SER A 303 -21.19 17.18 -25.51
N ASP A 304 -21.48 17.25 -24.22
CA ASP A 304 -20.81 18.18 -23.31
C ASP A 304 -19.47 17.57 -22.87
N THR A 305 -18.40 18.32 -23.09
CA THR A 305 -16.99 17.99 -22.83
C THR A 305 -16.49 18.54 -21.50
N GLY A 306 -17.38 19.13 -20.69
CA GLY A 306 -17.04 19.60 -19.36
C GLY A 306 -16.51 18.48 -18.45
N HIS A 307 -15.57 18.83 -17.56
CA HIS A 307 -15.08 17.94 -16.52
C HIS A 307 -16.24 17.53 -15.60
N ARG A 308 -16.46 16.22 -15.44
CA ARG A 308 -17.46 15.67 -14.51
C ARG A 308 -16.79 14.80 -13.48
N VAL A 309 -17.27 14.88 -12.24
CA VAL A 309 -16.82 14.02 -11.16
C VAL A 309 -17.94 13.06 -10.78
N HIS A 310 -17.66 11.77 -10.90
CA HIS A 310 -18.56 10.71 -10.48
C HIS A 310 -18.17 10.25 -9.08
N PHE A 311 -18.97 10.60 -8.07
CA PHE A 311 -18.78 10.13 -6.69
C PHE A 311 -19.60 8.88 -6.40
N TYR A 312 -19.00 7.96 -5.65
CA TYR A 312 -19.67 6.78 -5.13
C TYR A 312 -19.20 6.52 -3.69
N PRO A 313 -20.10 6.08 -2.79
CA PRO A 313 -19.71 5.70 -1.44
C PRO A 313 -18.79 4.49 -1.51
N THR A 314 -17.77 4.45 -0.65
CA THR A 314 -16.85 3.31 -0.54
C THR A 314 -16.83 2.71 0.85
N GLU A 315 -17.10 3.52 1.87
CA GLU A 315 -17.10 3.11 3.28
C GLU A 315 -18.12 3.90 4.07
N TYR A 316 -18.82 3.21 4.97
CA TYR A 316 -19.54 3.81 6.08
C TYR A 316 -18.87 3.37 7.38
N LEU A 317 -18.59 4.32 8.25
CA LEU A 317 -17.73 4.13 9.42
C LEU A 317 -18.55 4.25 10.70
N THR A 318 -18.57 3.18 11.48
CA THR A 318 -19.28 3.12 12.75
C THR A 318 -18.29 3.14 13.90
N TYR A 319 -18.52 4.08 14.83
CA TYR A 319 -17.68 4.29 16.01
C TYR A 319 -18.36 3.66 17.23
N GLY A 320 -17.57 2.92 18.00
CA GLY A 320 -17.95 2.46 19.33
C GLY A 320 -17.57 3.48 20.40
N ASN A 321 -17.05 3.01 21.53
CA ASN A 321 -16.47 3.90 22.54
C ASN A 321 -15.04 4.29 22.13
N GLY A 322 -14.89 5.44 21.46
CA GLY A 322 -13.58 6.00 21.13
C GLY A 322 -13.56 6.76 19.81
N MET A 323 -12.34 7.04 19.35
CA MET A 323 -12.07 7.81 18.13
C MET A 323 -11.84 6.94 16.88
N SER A 324 -11.79 5.60 17.04
CA SER A 324 -11.54 4.67 15.94
C SER A 324 -12.84 4.03 15.45
N ALA A 325 -13.04 4.00 14.14
CA ALA A 325 -14.14 3.29 13.50
C ALA A 325 -13.82 1.79 13.45
N LEU A 326 -14.32 1.05 14.43
CA LEU A 326 -14.07 -0.39 14.60
C LEU A 326 -14.94 -1.25 13.67
N ILE A 327 -15.97 -0.68 13.05
CA ILE A 327 -16.82 -1.36 12.09
C ILE A 327 -16.86 -0.51 10.82
N THR A 328 -16.56 -1.12 9.68
CA THR A 328 -16.69 -0.52 8.36
C THR A 328 -17.74 -1.29 7.57
N THR A 329 -18.81 -0.61 7.15
CA THR A 329 -19.81 -1.17 6.23
C THR A 329 -19.47 -0.74 4.81
N ARG A 330 -19.41 -1.71 3.90
CA ARG A 330 -19.20 -1.49 2.47
C ARG A 330 -20.54 -1.21 1.76
N PRO A 331 -20.54 -0.60 0.56
CA PRO A 331 -21.77 -0.32 -0.18
C PRO A 331 -22.58 -1.57 -0.55
N ASP A 332 -21.93 -2.72 -0.64
CA ASP A 332 -22.56 -4.04 -0.85
C ASP A 332 -23.14 -4.64 0.43
N SER A 333 -23.18 -3.87 1.53
CA SER A 333 -23.64 -4.27 2.87
C SER A 333 -22.76 -5.31 3.57
N THR A 334 -21.54 -5.58 3.07
CA THR A 334 -20.56 -6.38 3.82
C THR A 334 -19.94 -5.58 4.94
N HIS A 335 -19.66 -6.22 6.09
CA HIS A 335 -19.02 -5.57 7.22
C HIS A 335 -17.62 -6.10 7.48
N GLU A 336 -16.76 -5.15 7.85
CA GLU A 336 -15.42 -5.38 8.34
C GLU A 336 -15.32 -4.95 9.80
N TYR A 337 -14.92 -5.87 10.67
CA TYR A 337 -14.73 -5.61 12.10
C TYR A 337 -13.25 -5.58 12.44
N LYS A 338 -12.81 -4.56 13.16
CA LYS A 338 -11.40 -4.33 13.47
C LYS A 338 -11.13 -4.63 14.93
N ILE A 339 -10.10 -5.44 15.18
CA ILE A 339 -9.50 -5.65 16.50
C ILE A 339 -8.24 -4.79 16.55
N VAL A 340 -8.13 -3.98 17.59
CA VAL A 340 -7.02 -3.04 17.79
C VAL A 340 -6.15 -3.42 18.98
N ASP A 341 -4.90 -2.98 18.97
CA ASP A 341 -4.02 -3.09 20.13
C ASP A 341 -4.21 -1.96 21.16
N HIS A 342 -3.33 -1.92 22.16
CA HIS A 342 -3.34 -0.90 23.21
C HIS A 342 -3.13 0.56 22.74
N LEU A 343 -2.61 0.78 21.53
CA LEU A 343 -2.45 2.11 20.92
C LEU A 343 -3.58 2.48 19.95
N GLY A 344 -4.46 1.51 19.63
CA GLY A 344 -5.54 1.69 18.66
C GLY A 344 -5.19 1.17 17.26
N SER A 345 -4.03 0.55 17.09
CA SER A 345 -3.55 0.05 15.81
C SER A 345 -4.29 -1.23 15.44
N THR A 346 -4.90 -1.27 14.25
CA THR A 346 -5.65 -2.44 13.77
C THR A 346 -4.72 -3.63 13.55
N ARG A 347 -4.88 -4.67 14.37
CA ARG A 347 -4.10 -5.91 14.30
C ARG A 347 -4.79 -7.00 13.51
N VAL A 348 -6.13 -7.03 13.53
CA VAL A 348 -6.93 -8.02 12.79
C VAL A 348 -8.17 -7.36 12.20
N VAL A 349 -8.50 -7.71 10.96
CA VAL A 349 -9.77 -7.37 10.31
C VAL A 349 -10.56 -8.64 10.05
N LEU A 350 -11.84 -8.64 10.39
CA LEU A 350 -12.76 -9.77 10.28
C LEU A 350 -13.93 -9.44 9.37
N ASN A 351 -14.50 -10.44 8.71
CA ASN A 351 -15.79 -10.30 8.03
C ASN A 351 -17.00 -10.53 8.97
N ASP A 352 -18.21 -10.42 8.44
CA ASP A 352 -19.50 -10.71 9.11
C ASP A 352 -19.57 -12.06 9.82
N THR A 353 -18.85 -13.07 9.33
CA THR A 353 -18.85 -14.40 9.95
C THR A 353 -17.82 -14.52 11.06
N GLY A 354 -16.99 -13.50 11.30
CA GLY A 354 -15.83 -13.56 12.19
C GLY A 354 -14.64 -14.33 11.62
N ARG A 355 -14.50 -14.38 10.29
CA ARG A 355 -13.31 -14.95 9.62
C ARG A 355 -12.30 -13.82 9.40
N ILE A 356 -11.02 -14.11 9.63
CA ILE A 356 -9.91 -13.18 9.38
C ILE A 356 -9.79 -12.88 7.88
N ILE A 357 -9.82 -11.58 7.55
CA ILE A 357 -9.54 -11.02 6.22
C ILE A 357 -8.07 -10.60 6.15
N SER A 358 -7.56 -9.98 7.22
CA SER A 358 -6.16 -9.57 7.33
C SER A 358 -5.70 -9.56 8.79
N SER A 359 -4.40 -9.78 8.97
CA SER A 359 -3.67 -9.62 10.23
C SER A 359 -2.38 -8.85 9.97
N MET A 360 -2.00 -7.98 10.89
CA MET A 360 -0.79 -7.16 10.77
C MET A 360 -0.15 -6.95 12.15
N ASP A 361 1.18 -6.90 12.17
CA ASP A 361 1.95 -6.38 13.30
C ASP A 361 2.68 -5.10 12.89
N PHE A 362 3.08 -4.32 13.88
CA PHE A 362 3.78 -3.05 13.71
C PHE A 362 5.03 -2.98 14.58
N GLU A 363 6.07 -2.38 14.02
CA GLU A 363 7.24 -1.83 14.71
C GLU A 363 6.84 -0.60 15.55
N PRO A 364 7.72 -0.09 16.44
CA PRO A 364 7.31 0.89 17.46
C PRO A 364 6.95 2.28 16.92
N PHE A 365 7.34 2.61 15.70
CA PHE A 365 7.02 3.88 15.04
C PHE A 365 6.02 3.70 13.87
N GLY A 366 5.23 2.63 13.91
CA GLY A 366 4.06 2.45 13.04
C GLY A 366 4.33 1.73 11.72
N LYS A 367 5.59 1.43 11.39
CA LYS A 367 5.92 0.56 10.26
C LYS A 367 5.33 -0.84 10.45
N VAL A 368 4.78 -1.42 9.39
CA VAL A 368 4.32 -2.82 9.40
C VAL A 368 5.51 -3.76 9.62
N TYR A 369 5.40 -4.61 10.63
CA TYR A 369 6.33 -5.68 10.93
C TYR A 369 6.06 -6.84 9.96
N ALA A 370 6.76 -6.84 8.82
CA ALA A 370 6.57 -7.86 7.80
C ALA A 370 7.40 -9.13 8.14
N GLN A 371 6.73 -10.28 8.18
CA GLN A 371 7.35 -11.57 7.85
C GLN A 371 6.86 -11.98 6.46
N GLY A 372 7.40 -11.33 5.42
CA GLY A 372 7.06 -11.61 4.03
C GLY A 372 5.73 -10.99 3.57
N GLU A 373 5.80 -10.37 2.38
CA GLU A 373 4.73 -9.69 1.62
C GLU A 373 4.35 -8.26 2.05
N SER A 374 4.39 -7.36 1.06
CA SER A 374 4.14 -5.92 1.17
C SER A 374 2.66 -5.61 1.38
N TYR A 375 2.34 -4.89 2.46
CA TYR A 375 0.99 -4.39 2.74
C TYR A 375 0.93 -2.86 2.63
N THR A 376 -0.19 -2.33 2.11
CA THR A 376 -0.44 -0.90 1.83
C THR A 376 -1.17 -0.14 2.94
N MET A 377 -1.31 -0.71 4.16
CA MET A 377 -2.00 -0.08 5.30
C MET A 377 -1.03 0.33 6.41
N ASP A 378 -1.35 1.40 7.14
CA ASP A 378 -0.53 1.98 8.22
C ASP A 378 -1.11 1.75 9.63
N GLU A 379 -0.35 2.14 10.65
CA GLU A 379 -0.79 2.18 12.04
C GLU A 379 -2.15 2.92 12.18
N ASN A 380 -3.10 2.31 12.90
CA ASN A 380 -4.47 2.81 13.10
C ASN A 380 -5.40 2.80 11.86
N TYR A 381 -5.04 2.11 10.76
CA TYR A 381 -5.89 2.05 9.55
C TYR A 381 -6.23 3.44 8.99
N LYS A 382 -5.37 4.43 9.26
CA LYS A 382 -5.45 5.74 8.62
C LYS A 382 -4.97 5.58 7.18
N GLN A 383 -5.57 6.35 6.28
CA GLN A 383 -5.15 6.36 4.89
C GLN A 383 -3.68 6.77 4.80
N ARG A 384 -2.84 5.87 4.30
CA ARG A 384 -1.44 6.15 4.00
C ARG A 384 -1.39 7.00 2.75
N ASP A 385 -1.37 8.30 2.97
CA ASP A 385 -1.25 9.27 1.90
C ASP A 385 0.22 9.53 1.53
N TRP A 386 0.46 9.89 0.27
CA TRP A 386 1.79 10.13 -0.27
C TRP A 386 2.58 11.19 0.51
N GLU A 387 1.88 12.23 1.00
CA GLU A 387 2.47 13.30 1.82
C GLU A 387 2.95 12.81 3.21
N ASN A 388 2.34 11.75 3.73
CA ASN A 388 2.63 11.22 5.07
C ASN A 388 3.76 10.18 5.07
N LEU A 389 4.24 9.78 3.89
CA LEU A 389 5.40 8.91 3.76
C LEU A 389 6.65 9.69 4.17
N THR A 390 7.20 9.42 5.35
CA THR A 390 8.63 9.63 5.58
C THR A 390 9.40 8.63 4.70
N PRO A 391 10.55 8.97 4.11
CA PRO A 391 11.22 8.07 3.15
C PRO A 391 11.59 6.70 3.75
N GLN A 392 11.69 6.63 5.07
CA GLN A 392 11.81 5.38 5.83
C GLN A 392 10.73 4.33 5.50
N LEU A 393 9.49 4.75 5.23
CA LEU A 393 8.38 3.82 4.95
C LEU A 393 8.24 3.43 3.47
N SER A 394 8.81 4.19 2.54
CA SER A 394 8.71 3.86 1.10
C SER A 394 9.70 2.80 0.69
N ASP A 395 10.92 2.87 1.21
CA ASP A 395 12.01 2.01 0.77
C ASP A 395 11.91 0.63 1.44
N GLU A 396 11.35 0.61 2.66
CA GLU A 396 11.11 -0.61 3.44
C GLU A 396 9.80 -1.34 3.03
N ALA A 397 8.93 -0.71 2.22
CA ALA A 397 7.73 -1.34 1.66
C ALA A 397 7.96 -2.04 0.30
N GLY A 398 9.20 -2.04 -0.23
CA GLY A 398 9.51 -2.56 -1.56
C GLY A 398 8.84 -1.75 -2.69
N ILE A 399 8.46 -0.50 -2.38
CA ILE A 399 7.74 0.38 -3.29
C ILE A 399 8.78 1.00 -4.22
N ASP A 400 9.04 0.36 -5.36
CA ASP A 400 9.84 0.92 -6.45
C ASP A 400 9.13 2.17 -6.99
N ARG A 401 9.57 3.34 -6.52
CA ARG A 401 9.02 4.66 -6.90
C ARG A 401 9.09 4.97 -8.40
N SER A 402 9.87 4.20 -9.16
CA SER A 402 9.94 4.27 -10.62
C SER A 402 9.05 3.25 -11.36
N LYS A 403 8.48 2.27 -10.64
CA LYS A 403 7.57 1.23 -11.18
C LYS A 403 6.19 1.22 -10.54
N ILE A 404 5.85 2.17 -9.68
CA ILE A 404 4.45 2.43 -9.31
C ILE A 404 3.84 3.24 -10.45
N ASP A 405 3.62 2.57 -11.58
CA ASP A 405 2.34 2.78 -12.21
C ASP A 405 1.32 2.58 -11.10
N VAL A 406 0.51 3.61 -10.89
CA VAL A 406 -0.70 3.60 -10.06
C VAL A 406 -1.23 2.17 -10.06
N ALA A 407 -1.51 1.58 -8.90
CA ALA A 407 -2.23 0.31 -8.84
C ALA A 407 -3.55 0.49 -9.59
N TYR A 408 -3.51 0.28 -10.90
CA TYR A 408 -4.62 0.00 -11.76
C TYR A 408 -5.13 -1.29 -11.16
N SER A 409 -6.27 -1.22 -10.48
CA SER A 409 -7.09 -2.41 -10.44
C SER A 409 -7.48 -2.69 -11.89
N GLU A 410 -6.70 -3.51 -12.58
CA GLU A 410 -7.04 -4.10 -13.89
C GLU A 410 -8.39 -4.84 -13.83
N SER A 411 -8.98 -5.01 -12.65
CA SER A 411 -10.32 -5.58 -12.45
C SER A 411 -11.50 -4.66 -12.83
N MET A 412 -11.30 -3.50 -13.45
CA MET A 412 -12.42 -2.68 -13.97
C MET A 412 -12.33 -2.33 -15.47
N GLU A 413 -11.26 -2.66 -16.18
CA GLU A 413 -11.13 -2.31 -17.60
C GLU A 413 -11.86 -3.25 -18.57
N SER A 414 -12.47 -4.36 -18.11
CA SER A 414 -13.18 -5.28 -19.00
C SER A 414 -14.71 -5.20 -18.98
N ASN A 415 -15.31 -4.11 -18.49
CA ASN A 415 -16.76 -3.90 -18.61
C ASN A 415 -17.05 -2.72 -19.55
N HIS A 416 -17.01 -2.98 -20.86
CA HIS A 416 -17.79 -2.21 -21.81
C HIS A 416 -19.27 -2.36 -21.45
N VAL A 417 -19.78 -1.46 -20.59
CA VAL A 417 -21.21 -1.31 -20.36
C VAL A 417 -21.79 -0.68 -21.63
N THR A 418 -22.39 -1.52 -22.48
CA THR A 418 -23.33 -1.03 -23.49
C THR A 418 -24.57 -0.57 -22.73
N ILE A 419 -24.75 0.74 -22.58
CA ILE A 419 -25.96 1.32 -22.01
C ILE A 419 -27.12 1.02 -22.98
N PRO A 420 -28.17 0.26 -22.59
CA PRO A 420 -29.36 0.20 -23.42
C PRO A 420 -30.01 1.58 -23.39
N ARG A 421 -30.17 2.18 -24.57
CA ARG A 421 -31.13 3.27 -24.75
C ARG A 421 -32.53 2.67 -24.59
N ASP A 422 -33.01 2.61 -23.36
CA ASP A 422 -34.42 2.81 -23.05
C ASP A 422 -34.63 2.93 -21.54
N GLY A 423 -35.38 3.96 -21.17
CA GLY A 423 -35.57 4.38 -19.79
C GLY A 423 -36.41 3.39 -18.98
N GLN A 424 -35.76 2.46 -18.31
CA GLN A 424 -36.24 1.82 -17.08
C GLN A 424 -35.06 1.55 -16.16
N ASN A 425 -35.15 1.96 -14.89
CA ASN A 425 -34.19 1.62 -13.84
C ASN A 425 -33.95 0.10 -13.79
N PRO A 426 -32.70 -0.32 -13.58
CA PRO A 426 -32.47 -1.33 -12.56
C PRO A 426 -31.34 -0.95 -11.60
N LEU A 427 -31.61 -1.14 -10.31
CA LEU A 427 -30.57 -1.46 -9.32
C LEU A 427 -29.76 -2.63 -9.88
N ILE A 428 -28.45 -2.46 -10.04
CA ILE A 428 -27.53 -3.57 -10.28
C ILE A 428 -26.76 -3.81 -8.99
N ILE A 429 -27.13 -4.92 -8.36
CA ILE A 429 -26.46 -5.56 -7.23
C ILE A 429 -25.13 -6.12 -7.75
N MET A 430 -24.00 -5.66 -7.24
CA MET A 430 -22.72 -6.34 -7.47
C MET A 430 -22.57 -7.44 -6.42
N ASN A 431 -22.85 -8.68 -6.85
CA ASN A 431 -22.47 -9.88 -6.13
C ASN A 431 -20.93 -10.01 -6.15
N ARG A 432 -20.32 -10.18 -4.97
CA ARG A 432 -18.94 -10.64 -4.86
C ARG A 432 -18.97 -12.15 -4.63
N GLY A 433 -18.70 -12.91 -5.69
CA GLY A 433 -18.53 -14.36 -5.59
C GLY A 433 -18.19 -14.98 -6.94
N GLY A 434 -17.06 -15.68 -6.98
CA GLY A 434 -16.71 -16.60 -8.06
C GLY A 434 -15.60 -16.09 -8.98
N TYR A 435 -14.46 -16.76 -8.90
CA TYR A 435 -13.53 -16.88 -10.02
C TYR A 435 -14.32 -17.23 -11.29
N GLU A 436 -14.42 -16.31 -12.24
CA GLU A 436 -14.66 -16.57 -13.66
C GLU A 436 -14.67 -15.22 -14.38
N ASN A 437 -13.54 -14.85 -14.97
CA ASN A 437 -13.46 -14.08 -16.22
C ASN A 437 -12.00 -14.11 -16.67
N VAL A 438 -11.75 -14.77 -17.80
CA VAL A 438 -10.45 -14.74 -18.48
C VAL A 438 -10.35 -13.36 -19.11
N ASP A 439 -9.39 -12.58 -18.63
CA ASP A 439 -9.12 -11.23 -19.08
C ASP A 439 -8.72 -11.21 -20.57
N GLU A 440 -9.53 -10.51 -21.37
CA GLU A 440 -9.39 -10.40 -22.82
C GLU A 440 -8.10 -9.64 -23.21
N SER A 441 -7.58 -8.82 -22.30
CA SER A 441 -6.26 -8.17 -22.37
C SER A 441 -5.12 -9.20 -22.39
N ASN A 442 -5.15 -10.17 -21.48
CA ASN A 442 -4.16 -11.23 -21.41
C ASN A 442 -4.19 -12.13 -22.66
N LEU A 443 -5.37 -12.36 -23.24
CA LEU A 443 -5.52 -13.10 -24.49
C LEU A 443 -4.98 -12.31 -25.69
N ASN A 444 -5.14 -10.98 -25.71
CA ASN A 444 -4.65 -10.11 -26.76
C ASN A 444 -3.13 -9.89 -26.68
N ASN A 445 -2.56 -9.75 -25.48
CA ASN A 445 -1.12 -9.65 -25.27
C ASN A 445 -0.41 -10.92 -25.73
N ALA A 446 -0.97 -12.10 -25.43
CA ALA A 446 -0.43 -13.35 -25.93
C ALA A 446 -0.62 -13.53 -27.44
N ARG A 447 -1.74 -13.08 -28.03
CA ARG A 447 -1.91 -13.07 -29.50
C ARG A 447 -0.88 -12.17 -30.17
N SER A 448 -0.60 -11.01 -29.60
CA SER A 448 0.44 -10.07 -30.07
C SER A 448 1.84 -10.66 -29.95
N SER A 449 2.14 -11.35 -28.84
CA SER A 449 3.40 -12.08 -28.68
C SER A 449 3.54 -13.22 -29.71
N ILE A 450 2.50 -14.02 -29.95
CA ILE A 450 2.51 -15.05 -31.00
C ILE A 450 2.70 -14.43 -32.40
N GLN A 451 2.07 -13.28 -32.69
CA GLN A 451 2.27 -12.57 -33.95
C GLN A 451 3.68 -12.00 -34.10
N HIS A 452 4.25 -11.50 -33.01
CA HIS A 452 5.64 -11.02 -32.94
C HIS A 452 6.63 -12.15 -33.23
N GLU A 453 6.49 -13.30 -32.56
CA GLU A 453 7.37 -14.45 -32.78
C GLU A 453 7.21 -15.06 -34.18
N LYS A 454 6.00 -15.10 -34.74
CA LYS A 454 5.79 -15.50 -36.14
C LYS A 454 6.47 -14.55 -37.13
N LYS A 455 6.49 -13.26 -36.83
CA LYS A 455 7.20 -12.27 -37.64
C LYS A 455 8.70 -12.51 -37.59
N HIS A 456 9.29 -12.75 -36.42
CA HIS A 456 10.71 -13.11 -36.28
C HIS A 456 11.06 -14.41 -36.99
N ALA A 457 10.24 -15.45 -36.89
CA ALA A 457 10.45 -16.69 -37.63
C ALA A 457 10.42 -16.47 -39.15
N THR A 458 9.52 -15.61 -39.64
CA THR A 458 9.43 -15.27 -41.07
C THR A 458 10.62 -14.42 -41.54
N GLU A 459 11.11 -13.51 -40.68
CA GLU A 459 12.27 -12.66 -40.96
C GLU A 459 13.60 -13.42 -40.88
N ALA A 460 13.68 -14.44 -40.03
CA ALA A 460 14.78 -15.41 -40.00
C ALA A 460 14.81 -16.26 -41.29
N VAL A 461 13.65 -16.73 -41.77
CA VAL A 461 13.51 -17.42 -43.07
C VAL A 461 13.95 -16.53 -44.24
N ALA A 462 13.74 -15.22 -44.15
CA ALA A 462 14.17 -14.26 -45.17
C ALA A 462 15.66 -13.88 -45.10
N GLY A 463 16.43 -14.46 -44.16
CA GLY A 463 17.86 -14.21 -43.99
C GLY A 463 18.22 -12.80 -43.50
N LYS A 464 17.29 -12.10 -42.84
CA LYS A 464 17.43 -10.66 -42.52
C LYS A 464 17.81 -10.30 -41.09
N ILE A 465 18.04 -11.26 -40.19
CA ILE A 465 18.34 -10.94 -38.78
C ILE A 465 19.82 -11.23 -38.45
N LYS A 466 20.57 -10.17 -38.09
CA LYS A 466 21.79 -10.20 -37.27
C LYS A 466 21.41 -9.74 -35.87
N SER A 467 20.96 -10.63 -35.00
CA SER A 467 20.72 -10.32 -33.59
C SER A 467 20.81 -11.60 -32.76
N THR A 468 21.42 -11.45 -31.59
CA THR A 468 21.92 -12.48 -30.70
C THR A 468 20.84 -13.00 -29.74
N GLU A 469 20.04 -13.97 -30.20
CA GLU A 469 19.52 -15.15 -29.46
C GLU A 469 18.67 -15.97 -30.46
N PRO A 470 18.88 -17.30 -30.62
CA PRO A 470 18.16 -18.05 -31.63
C PRO A 470 16.70 -18.24 -31.19
N ALA A 471 15.74 -17.78 -32.00
CA ALA A 471 14.29 -17.88 -31.75
C ALA A 471 13.81 -19.27 -31.30
N LYS A 472 14.54 -20.34 -31.67
CA LYS A 472 14.34 -21.71 -31.18
C LYS A 472 14.52 -21.82 -29.66
N GLY A 473 15.56 -21.21 -29.10
CA GLY A 473 15.86 -21.25 -27.66
C GLY A 473 14.78 -20.57 -26.81
N VAL A 474 14.21 -19.47 -27.32
CA VAL A 474 13.09 -18.76 -26.68
C VAL A 474 11.81 -19.62 -26.71
N ALA A 475 11.46 -20.18 -27.87
CA ALA A 475 10.31 -21.08 -27.98
C ALA A 475 10.46 -22.32 -27.08
N GLU A 476 11.68 -22.87 -26.94
CA GLU A 476 11.98 -23.98 -26.04
C GLU A 476 11.87 -23.58 -24.56
N SER A 477 12.31 -22.38 -24.16
CA SER A 477 12.15 -21.91 -22.78
C SER A 477 10.69 -21.70 -22.42
N GLU A 478 9.87 -21.17 -23.34
CA GLU A 478 8.44 -20.98 -23.14
C GLU A 478 7.70 -22.32 -22.98
N VAL A 479 8.05 -23.32 -23.79
CA VAL A 479 7.49 -24.69 -23.64
C VAL A 479 7.87 -25.29 -22.27
N ARG A 480 9.11 -25.08 -21.80
CA ARG A 480 9.54 -25.53 -20.46
C ARG A 480 8.78 -24.81 -19.34
N ALA A 481 8.61 -23.50 -19.44
CA ALA A 481 7.86 -22.70 -18.46
C ALA A 481 6.40 -23.17 -18.35
N VAL A 482 5.73 -23.41 -19.49
CA VAL A 482 4.35 -23.94 -19.49
C VAL A 482 4.27 -25.33 -18.85
N ASN A 483 5.23 -26.22 -19.11
CA ASN A 483 5.26 -27.54 -18.48
C ASN A 483 5.48 -27.43 -16.96
N HIS A 484 6.31 -26.49 -16.51
CA HIS A 484 6.53 -26.23 -15.09
C HIS A 484 5.24 -25.71 -14.42
N GLN A 485 4.55 -24.76 -15.07
CA GLN A 485 3.27 -24.24 -14.58
C GLN A 485 2.20 -25.34 -14.43
N LYS A 486 2.13 -26.29 -15.39
CA LYS A 486 1.23 -27.45 -15.32
C LYS A 486 1.51 -28.41 -14.16
N SER A 487 2.75 -28.44 -13.68
CA SER A 487 3.16 -29.26 -12.54
C SER A 487 2.81 -28.63 -11.19
N HIS A 488 2.49 -27.34 -11.17
CA HIS A 488 2.18 -26.61 -9.94
C HIS A 488 0.79 -27.01 -9.38
N PRO A 489 0.62 -27.17 -8.05
CA PRO A 489 -0.65 -27.58 -7.44
C PRO A 489 -1.86 -26.70 -7.81
N SER A 490 -1.62 -25.40 -8.05
CA SER A 490 -2.67 -24.45 -8.46
C SER A 490 -3.24 -24.73 -9.86
N TRP A 491 -2.52 -25.48 -10.71
CA TRP A 491 -2.98 -25.83 -12.06
C TRP A 491 -4.27 -26.66 -12.06
N LYS A 492 -4.46 -27.50 -11.03
CA LYS A 492 -5.67 -28.32 -10.89
C LYS A 492 -6.93 -27.45 -10.76
N ASN A 493 -6.79 -26.33 -10.07
CA ASN A 493 -7.88 -25.41 -9.74
C ASN A 493 -8.07 -24.30 -10.79
N THR A 494 -7.31 -24.31 -11.89
CA THR A 494 -7.45 -23.31 -12.97
C THR A 494 -8.61 -23.66 -13.90
N SER A 495 -9.25 -22.66 -14.50
CA SER A 495 -10.39 -22.85 -15.40
C SER A 495 -10.00 -23.61 -16.67
N ASP A 496 -10.96 -24.34 -17.26
CA ASP A 496 -10.74 -25.11 -18.49
C ASP A 496 -10.43 -24.22 -19.70
N SER A 497 -10.99 -23.01 -19.73
CA SER A 497 -10.70 -22.00 -20.75
C SER A 497 -9.24 -21.55 -20.72
N TYR A 498 -8.69 -21.29 -19.53
CA TYR A 498 -7.27 -20.95 -19.37
C TYR A 498 -6.36 -22.14 -19.70
N LYS A 499 -6.71 -23.36 -19.25
CA LYS A 499 -5.99 -24.58 -19.59
C LYS A 499 -5.95 -24.81 -21.11
N ALA A 500 -7.06 -24.59 -21.81
CA ALA A 500 -7.14 -24.70 -23.26
C ALA A 500 -6.26 -23.65 -23.98
N PHE A 501 -6.26 -22.41 -23.49
CA PHE A 501 -5.42 -21.34 -24.01
C PHE A 501 -3.93 -21.65 -23.86
N VAL A 502 -3.47 -22.02 -22.65
CA VAL A 502 -2.07 -22.37 -22.38
C VAL A 502 -1.64 -23.61 -23.17
N ASN A 503 -2.53 -24.59 -23.36
CA ASN A 503 -2.26 -25.75 -24.23
C ASN A 503 -2.06 -25.33 -25.69
N LYS A 504 -2.87 -24.39 -26.19
CA LYS A 504 -2.72 -23.85 -27.53
C LYS A 504 -1.41 -23.05 -27.69
N TYR A 505 -1.08 -22.20 -26.72
CA TYR A 505 0.18 -21.44 -26.69
C TYR A 505 1.40 -22.36 -26.74
N LYS A 506 1.39 -23.45 -25.94
CA LYS A 506 2.42 -24.49 -26.00
C LYS A 506 2.52 -25.14 -27.39
N SER A 507 1.38 -25.54 -27.95
CA SER A 507 1.34 -26.19 -29.27
C SER A 507 1.84 -25.27 -30.38
N ASP A 508 1.58 -23.96 -30.29
CA ASP A 508 2.06 -22.97 -31.26
C ASP A 508 3.58 -22.82 -31.16
N ASN A 509 4.17 -22.80 -29.97
CA ASN A 509 5.63 -22.79 -29.77
C ASN A 509 6.31 -24.09 -30.21
N GLU A 510 5.72 -25.25 -29.91
CA GLU A 510 6.23 -26.55 -30.40
C GLU A 510 6.22 -26.62 -31.94
N LYS A 511 5.27 -25.96 -32.60
CA LYS A 511 5.25 -25.85 -34.05
C LYS A 511 6.38 -24.95 -34.57
N ILE A 512 6.64 -23.81 -33.92
CA ILE A 512 7.76 -22.91 -34.28
C ILE A 512 9.09 -23.67 -34.20
N ILE A 513 9.32 -24.44 -33.14
CA ILE A 513 10.53 -25.27 -32.97
C ILE A 513 10.68 -26.25 -34.15
N LYS A 514 9.61 -26.97 -34.52
CA LYS A 514 9.64 -27.93 -35.64
C LYS A 514 9.85 -27.27 -37.00
N ASP A 515 9.26 -26.10 -37.23
CA ASP A 515 9.43 -25.36 -38.47
C ASP A 515 10.89 -24.89 -38.61
N ILE A 516 11.51 -24.41 -37.51
CA ILE A 516 12.95 -24.05 -37.48
C ILE A 516 13.83 -25.28 -37.73
N GLU A 517 13.58 -26.40 -37.06
CA GLU A 517 14.34 -27.65 -37.25
C GLU A 517 14.28 -28.18 -38.68
N LYS A 518 13.11 -28.03 -39.32
CA LYS A 518 12.93 -28.40 -40.73
C LYS A 518 13.79 -27.50 -41.63
N ILE A 519 13.80 -26.20 -41.38
CA ILE A 519 14.61 -25.23 -42.14
C ILE A 519 16.10 -25.52 -41.95
N GLU A 520 16.57 -25.73 -40.71
CA GLU A 520 17.97 -26.09 -40.40
C GLU A 520 18.42 -27.34 -41.18
N LYS A 521 17.52 -28.31 -41.35
CA LYS A 521 17.76 -29.53 -42.12
C LYS A 521 17.79 -29.29 -43.64
N GLU A 522 16.99 -28.34 -44.14
CA GLU A 522 16.92 -27.98 -45.57
C GLU A 522 18.06 -27.02 -45.99
N THR A 523 18.60 -26.21 -45.07
CA THR A 523 19.70 -25.27 -45.34
C THR A 523 21.09 -25.81 -44.96
N GLY A 524 21.16 -26.99 -44.35
CA GLY A 524 22.42 -27.63 -43.96
C GLY A 524 23.09 -27.00 -42.74
N GLY A 525 22.30 -26.42 -41.84
CA GLY A 525 22.78 -25.84 -40.57
C GLY A 525 23.62 -24.57 -40.71
N LYS A 526 23.43 -23.79 -41.78
CA LYS A 526 24.08 -22.48 -41.99
C LYS A 526 23.17 -21.32 -41.63
#